data_AF-A0ABD2QEC0-F1
#
_entry.id   AF-A0ABD2QEC0-F1
#
_cell.length_a   1.000
_cell.length_b   1.000
_cell.length_c   1.000
_cell.angle_alpha   90.00
_cell.angle_beta   90.00
_cell.angle_gamma   90.00
#
_symmetry.space_group_name_H-M   'P 1'
#
loop_
_entity.id
_entity.type
_entity.pdbx_description
1 polymer ?
#
loop_
_entity_poly.entity_id
_entity_poly.type
_entity_poly.pdbx_seq_one_letter_code
_entity_poly.pdbx_strand_id
1 'polypeptide(L)'
;MLELAISGILDVLTPGDVRILIACVDEMNRAGEYECLFPQSNNALAARYLRLFEKPRYHNFLCVAFLINYSTAREEGLDRLRSLAAQGIHTLWEGDSIPQEHTWKSPAQLVQRHHSLC
;
A
#
# COMPACT_ATOMS: atom_id res chain seq x y z
N MET A 1 -1.61 3.99 17.70
CA MET A 1 -0.30 4.37 17.10
C MET A 1 -0.12 3.75 15.72
N LEU A 2 -0.26 2.42 15.55
CA LEU A 2 -0.21 1.80 14.22
C LEU A 2 -1.32 2.31 13.30
N GLU A 3 -2.57 2.34 13.76
CA GLU A 3 -3.73 2.82 12.97
C GLU A 3 -3.50 4.21 12.37
N LEU A 4 -2.94 5.14 13.14
CA LEU A 4 -2.62 6.48 12.63
C LEU A 4 -1.53 6.45 11.55
N ALA A 5 -0.55 5.55 11.66
CA ALA A 5 0.55 5.42 10.71
C ALA A 5 0.13 4.78 9.39
N ILE A 6 -0.92 3.94 9.40
CA ILE A 6 -1.45 3.28 8.19
C ILE A 6 -2.71 3.95 7.63
N SER A 7 -3.28 4.92 8.35
CA SER A 7 -4.46 5.66 7.89
C SER A 7 -4.17 6.41 6.59
N GLY A 8 -5.07 6.27 5.61
CA GLY A 8 -4.98 6.93 4.30
C GLY A 8 -3.83 6.46 3.40
N ILE A 9 -2.98 5.52 3.85
CA ILE A 9 -1.82 5.05 3.07
C ILE A 9 -2.25 4.33 1.78
N LEU A 10 -3.48 3.82 1.74
CA LEU A 10 -4.06 3.15 0.58
C LEU A 10 -4.89 4.10 -0.30
N ASP A 11 -4.99 5.38 0.02
CA ASP A 11 -5.86 6.30 -0.74
C ASP A 11 -5.26 6.63 -2.12
N VAL A 12 -3.93 6.82 -2.16
CA VAL A 12 -3.18 7.10 -3.38
C VAL A 12 -2.09 6.04 -3.52
N LEU A 13 -2.30 5.07 -4.40
CA LEU A 13 -1.31 4.04 -4.70
C LEU A 13 -0.49 4.45 -5.93
N THR A 14 0.82 4.62 -5.76
CA THR A 14 1.75 4.83 -6.87
C THR A 14 1.99 3.52 -7.64
N PRO A 15 2.52 3.57 -8.88
CA PRO A 15 2.96 2.37 -9.59
C PRO A 15 3.88 1.46 -8.77
N GLY A 16 4.77 2.05 -7.97
CA GLY A 16 5.64 1.32 -7.04
C GLY A 16 4.86 0.59 -5.96
N ASP A 17 3.87 1.24 -5.36
CA ASP A 17 3.02 0.66 -4.32
C ASP A 17 2.23 -0.52 -4.85
N VAL A 18 1.67 -0.39 -6.06
CA VAL A 18 0.94 -1.49 -6.72
C VAL A 18 1.84 -2.70 -6.92
N ARG A 19 3.09 -2.52 -7.37
CA ARG A 19 4.06 -3.63 -7.50
C ARG A 19 4.35 -4.30 -6.17
N ILE A 20 4.58 -3.52 -5.11
CA ILE A 20 4.82 -4.05 -3.76
C ILE A 20 3.62 -4.85 -3.25
N LEU A 21 2.40 -4.33 -3.42
CA LEU A 21 1.19 -5.01 -2.97
C LEU A 21 0.90 -6.29 -3.76
N ILE A 22 1.09 -6.28 -5.08
CA ILE A 22 0.98 -7.48 -5.92
C ILE A 22 1.98 -8.54 -5.44
N ALA A 23 3.25 -8.17 -5.23
CA ALA A 23 4.27 -9.09 -4.76
C ALA A 23 3.95 -9.65 -3.36
N CYS A 24 3.45 -8.80 -2.45
CA CYS A 24 3.03 -9.22 -1.11
C CYS A 24 1.91 -10.26 -1.16
N VAL A 25 0.91 -10.05 -2.01
CA VAL A 25 -0.21 -10.98 -2.18
C VAL A 25 0.23 -12.28 -2.85
N ASP A 26 1.08 -12.20 -3.89
CA ASP A 26 1.62 -13.38 -4.58
C ASP A 26 2.40 -14.27 -3.62
N GLU A 27 3.29 -13.68 -2.80
CA GLU A 27 4.07 -14.40 -1.81
C GLU A 27 3.18 -15.14 -0.80
N MET A 28 2.15 -14.47 -0.29
CA MET A 28 1.19 -15.09 0.63
C MET A 28 0.42 -16.25 -0.02
N ASN A 29 0.10 -16.14 -1.31
CA ASN A 29 -0.60 -17.20 -2.05
C ASN A 29 0.29 -18.40 -2.35
N ARG A 30 1.60 -18.18 -2.43
CA ARG A 30 2.60 -19.20 -2.77
C ARG A 30 3.28 -19.82 -1.54
N ALA A 31 2.88 -19.41 -0.35
CA ALA A 31 3.47 -19.86 0.91
C ALA A 31 3.33 -21.38 1.15
N GLY A 32 2.30 -22.04 0.59
CA GLY A 32 2.09 -23.47 0.80
C GLY A 32 1.95 -23.81 2.29
N GLU A 33 2.83 -24.67 2.79
CA GLU A 33 2.88 -25.08 4.21
C GLU A 33 3.65 -24.10 5.12
N TYR A 34 4.24 -23.05 4.55
CA TYR A 34 4.94 -22.02 5.33
C TYR A 34 3.97 -20.98 5.88
N GLU A 35 4.24 -20.50 7.09
CA GLU A 35 3.52 -19.37 7.67
C GLU A 35 4.29 -18.06 7.44
N CYS A 36 3.59 -17.03 6.98
CA CYS A 36 4.17 -15.69 6.87
C CYS A 36 4.26 -15.04 8.25
N LEU A 37 5.47 -14.79 8.75
CA LEU A 37 5.68 -14.11 10.04
C LEU A 37 5.44 -12.60 9.96
N PHE A 38 5.71 -11.97 8.83
CA PHE A 38 5.46 -10.55 8.58
C PHE A 38 5.38 -10.30 7.08
N PRO A 39 4.43 -9.49 6.57
CA PRO A 39 3.45 -8.66 7.29
C PRO A 39 2.24 -9.45 7.86
N GLN A 40 1.57 -8.88 8.87
CA GLN A 40 0.46 -9.51 9.60
C GLN A 40 -0.85 -8.73 9.41
N SER A 41 -1.98 -9.44 9.27
CA SER A 41 -3.33 -8.85 9.19
C SER A 41 -3.92 -8.49 10.56
N ASN A 42 -3.36 -9.02 11.64
CA ASN A 42 -3.75 -8.65 13.01
C ASN A 42 -3.02 -7.36 13.45
N ASN A 43 -3.79 -6.36 13.87
CA ASN A 43 -3.27 -5.06 14.32
C ASN A 43 -2.22 -5.16 15.44
N ALA A 44 -2.45 -5.99 16.46
CA ALA A 44 -1.54 -6.11 17.60
C ALA A 44 -0.22 -6.80 17.22
N LEU A 45 -0.29 -7.89 16.43
CA LEU A 45 0.90 -8.58 15.94
C LEU A 45 1.71 -7.72 14.97
N ALA A 46 1.04 -7.04 14.03
CA ALA A 46 1.71 -6.12 13.11
C ALA A 46 2.45 -5.00 13.86
N ALA A 47 1.79 -4.39 14.86
CA ALA A 47 2.39 -3.35 15.69
C ALA A 47 3.58 -3.88 16.51
N ARG A 48 3.50 -5.12 16.99
CA ARG A 48 4.60 -5.77 17.72
C ARG A 48 5.81 -5.99 16.82
N TYR A 49 5.62 -6.58 15.63
CA TYR A 49 6.73 -6.86 14.71
C TYR A 49 7.36 -5.58 14.15
N LEU A 50 6.57 -4.56 13.80
CA LEU A 50 7.08 -3.29 13.30
C LEU A 50 8.04 -2.59 14.28
N ARG A 51 7.84 -2.78 15.60
CA ARG A 51 8.73 -2.24 16.65
C ARG A 51 10.07 -2.95 16.75
N LEU A 52 10.21 -4.15 16.17
CA LEU A 52 11.47 -4.90 16.18
C LEU A 52 12.42 -4.44 15.08
N PHE A 53 11.94 -3.69 14.09
CA PHE A 53 12.80 -3.08 13.08
C PHE A 53 13.50 -1.85 13.64
N GLU A 54 14.80 -1.70 13.38
CA GLU A 54 15.56 -0.48 13.69
C GLU A 54 14.89 0.76 13.05
N LYS A 55 14.46 0.61 11.78
CA LYS A 55 13.68 1.63 11.06
C LYS A 55 12.67 0.96 10.13
N PRO A 56 11.39 0.84 10.53
CA PRO A 56 10.37 0.29 9.65
C PRO A 56 10.24 1.14 8.38
N ARG A 57 10.24 0.48 7.23
CA ARG A 57 10.20 1.14 5.92
C ARG A 57 8.75 1.39 5.51
N TYR A 58 8.54 2.36 4.62
CA TYR A 58 7.22 2.68 4.09
C TYR A 58 6.46 1.44 3.56
N HIS A 59 7.13 0.59 2.77
CA HIS A 59 6.53 -0.65 2.26
C HIS A 59 6.06 -1.62 3.36
N ASN A 60 6.72 -1.62 4.53
CA ASN A 60 6.29 -2.44 5.66
C ASN A 60 4.90 -1.98 6.15
N PHE A 61 4.69 -0.66 6.24
CA PHE A 61 3.39 -0.09 6.60
C PHE A 61 2.36 -0.30 5.50
N LEU A 62 2.76 -0.17 4.23
CA LEU A 62 1.88 -0.37 3.07
C LEU A 62 1.28 -1.79 3.06
N CYS A 63 2.12 -2.82 3.19
CA CYS A 63 1.63 -4.20 3.21
C CYS A 63 0.78 -4.50 4.45
N VAL A 64 1.21 -4.03 5.64
CA VAL A 64 0.43 -4.16 6.87
C VAL A 64 -0.95 -3.49 6.73
N ALA A 65 -0.99 -2.29 6.17
CA ALA A 65 -2.24 -1.56 5.94
C ALA A 65 -3.17 -2.35 5.03
N PHE A 66 -2.65 -2.87 3.91
CA PHE A 66 -3.44 -3.68 2.98
C PHE A 66 -4.02 -4.91 3.67
N LEU A 67 -3.21 -5.66 4.41
CA LEU A 67 -3.66 -6.87 5.08
C LEU A 67 -4.67 -6.62 6.20
N ILE A 68 -4.54 -5.52 6.94
CA ILE A 68 -5.51 -5.14 7.98
C ILE A 68 -6.82 -4.69 7.35
N ASN A 69 -6.78 -3.78 6.37
CA ASN A 69 -7.97 -3.20 5.75
C ASN A 69 -8.81 -4.25 5.00
N TYR A 70 -8.15 -5.23 4.39
CA TYR A 70 -8.82 -6.31 3.66
C TYR A 70 -8.83 -7.64 4.42
N SER A 71 -8.64 -7.62 5.75
CA SER A 71 -8.61 -8.83 6.58
C SER A 71 -9.94 -9.61 6.57
N THR A 72 -11.07 -8.91 6.55
CA THR A 72 -12.42 -9.49 6.49
C THR A 72 -13.00 -9.51 5.08
N ALA A 73 -12.42 -8.76 4.14
CA ALA A 73 -12.90 -8.55 2.78
C ALA A 73 -11.77 -8.78 1.77
N ARG A 74 -11.17 -9.98 1.83
CA ARG A 74 -9.97 -10.31 1.04
C ARG A 74 -10.20 -10.17 -0.47
N GLU A 75 -11.33 -10.65 -0.97
CA GLU A 75 -11.64 -10.55 -2.41
C GLU A 75 -11.76 -9.09 -2.88
N GLU A 76 -12.28 -8.17 -2.07
CA GLU A 76 -12.32 -6.74 -2.43
C GLU A 76 -10.91 -6.16 -2.61
N GLY A 77 -9.97 -6.56 -1.76
CA GLY A 77 -8.56 -6.19 -1.88
C GLY A 77 -7.93 -6.77 -3.15
N LEU A 78 -8.22 -8.04 -3.46
CA LEU A 78 -7.74 -8.68 -4.68
C LEU A 78 -8.34 -8.04 -5.93
N ASP A 79 -9.63 -7.76 -5.96
CA ASP A 79 -10.32 -7.12 -7.07
C ASP A 79 -9.78 -5.72 -7.32
N ARG A 80 -9.47 -4.98 -6.26
CA ARG A 80 -8.77 -3.70 -6.38
C ARG A 80 -7.41 -3.85 -7.07
N LEU A 81 -6.58 -4.82 -6.66
CA LEU A 81 -5.28 -5.05 -7.30
C LEU A 81 -5.42 -5.57 -8.74
N ARG A 82 -6.40 -6.44 -9.01
CA ARG A 82 -6.73 -6.94 -10.36
C ARG A 82 -7.13 -5.80 -11.28
N SER A 83 -7.95 -4.85 -10.81
CA SER A 83 -8.33 -3.66 -11.57
C SER A 83 -7.13 -2.78 -11.91
N LEU A 84 -6.25 -2.50 -10.94
CA LEU A 84 -5.02 -1.74 -11.16
C LEU A 84 -4.05 -2.45 -12.11
N ALA A 85 -3.99 -3.79 -12.04
CA ALA A 85 -3.20 -4.59 -12.95
C ALA A 85 -3.75 -4.56 -14.37
N ALA A 86 -5.08 -4.67 -14.56
CA ALA A 86 -5.73 -4.58 -15.85
C ALA A 86 -5.55 -3.20 -16.52
N GLN A 87 -5.45 -2.14 -15.71
CA GLN A 87 -5.12 -0.78 -16.17
C GLN A 87 -3.63 -0.57 -16.47
N GLY A 88 -2.76 -1.55 -16.19
CA GLY A 88 -1.32 -1.44 -16.44
C GLY A 88 -0.59 -0.52 -15.46
N ILE A 89 -1.20 -0.09 -14.35
CA ILE A 89 -0.59 0.90 -13.43
C ILE A 89 0.78 0.44 -12.91
N HIS A 90 0.90 -0.85 -12.58
CA HIS A 90 2.13 -1.46 -12.08
C HIS A 90 3.30 -1.46 -13.08
N THR A 91 3.03 -1.34 -14.39
CA THR A 91 4.06 -1.34 -15.44
C THR A 91 4.65 0.05 -15.68
N LEU A 92 4.02 1.10 -15.14
CA LEU A 92 4.48 2.48 -15.30
C LEU A 92 5.76 2.73 -14.47
N TRP A 93 6.67 3.53 -15.05
CA TRP A 93 7.93 3.95 -14.44
C TRP A 93 8.12 5.48 -14.50
N GLU A 94 9.18 5.97 -13.88
CA GLU A 94 9.63 7.36 -14.02
C GLU A 94 9.87 7.70 -15.50
N GLY A 95 9.11 8.66 -16.01
CA GLY A 95 9.13 9.10 -17.41
C GLY A 95 7.84 8.80 -18.16
N ASP A 96 7.02 7.87 -17.67
CA ASP A 96 5.70 7.60 -18.23
C ASP A 96 4.69 8.68 -17.80
N SER A 97 3.60 8.80 -18.56
CA SER A 97 2.45 9.64 -18.19
C SER A 97 1.63 8.97 -17.09
N ILE A 98 2.09 9.08 -15.84
CA ILE A 98 1.39 8.51 -14.68
C ILE A 98 0.10 9.31 -14.40
N PRO A 99 -1.06 8.65 -14.28
CA PRO A 99 -2.31 9.33 -13.94
C PRO A 99 -2.22 10.11 -12.61
N GLN A 100 -2.97 11.20 -12.49
CA GLN A 100 -2.86 12.07 -11.31
C GLN A 100 -3.32 11.38 -10.03
N GLU A 101 -4.26 10.46 -10.12
CA GLU A 101 -4.77 9.59 -9.05
C GLU A 101 -3.73 8.58 -8.55
N HIS A 102 -2.68 8.32 -9.32
CA HIS A 102 -1.56 7.45 -8.97
C HIS A 102 -0.26 8.22 -8.71
N THR A 103 -0.38 9.55 -8.57
CA THR A 103 0.74 10.44 -8.25
C THR A 103 0.59 10.94 -6.82
N TRP A 104 1.48 10.51 -5.93
CA TRP A 104 1.50 11.02 -4.57
C TRP A 104 1.83 12.51 -4.53
N LYS A 105 1.10 13.26 -3.69
CA LYS A 105 1.32 14.68 -3.47
C LYS A 105 1.45 14.92 -1.97
N SER A 106 2.50 15.63 -1.59
CA SER A 106 2.65 16.09 -0.21
C SER A 106 1.54 17.07 0.17
N PRO A 107 1.19 17.18 1.46
CA PRO A 107 0.22 18.17 1.92
C PRO A 107 0.56 19.60 1.47
N ALA A 108 1.85 19.97 1.43
CA ALA A 108 2.31 21.26 0.94
C ALA A 108 1.96 21.50 -0.54
N GLN A 109 2.10 20.49 -1.38
CA GLN A 109 1.74 20.56 -2.81
C GLN A 109 0.22 20.64 -3.04
N LEU A 110 -0.59 20.11 -2.12
CA LEU A 110 -2.05 20.21 -2.17
C LEU A 110 -2.54 21.62 -1.81
N VAL A 111 -1.93 22.26 -0.81
CA VAL A 111 -2.29 23.62 -0.36
C VAL A 111 -1.98 24.69 -1.41
N GLN A 112 -0.87 24.56 -2.16
CA GLN A 112 -0.48 25.55 -3.17
C GLN A 112 -1.47 25.71 -4.34
N ARG A 113 -2.29 24.69 -4.65
CA ARG A 113 -3.31 24.79 -5.72
C ARG A 113 -4.45 25.74 -5.37
N HIS A 114 -4.78 25.91 -4.08
CA HIS A 114 -5.86 26.80 -3.67
C HIS A 114 -5.49 28.28 -3.79
N HIS A 115 -4.21 28.65 -3.71
CA HIS A 115 -3.76 30.03 -3.83
C HIS A 115 -3.46 30.49 -5.27
N SER A 116 -3.48 29.57 -6.24
CA SER A 116 -3.18 29.87 -7.64
C SER A 116 -4.44 30.08 -8.50
N LEU A 117 -5.63 30.04 -7.88
CA LEU A 117 -6.94 30.19 -8.52
C LEU A 117 -7.70 31.44 -8.03
N CYS A 118 -7.01 32.38 -7.37
CA CYS A 118 -7.52 33.70 -7.03
C CYS A 118 -6.71 34.78 -7.73
#